data_AF-A0A7X8PP06-F1
#
_entry.id   AF-A0A7X8PP06-F1
#
_cell.length_a   1.000
_cell.length_b   1.000
_cell.length_c   1.000
_cell.angle_alpha   90.00
_cell.angle_beta   90.00
_cell.angle_gamma   90.00
#
_symmetry.space_group_name_H-M   'P 1'
#
loop_
_entity.id
_entity.type
_entity.pdbx_description
1 polymer ?
#
loop_
_entity_poly.entity_id
_entity_poly.type
_entity_poly.pdbx_seq_one_letter_code
_entity_poly.pdbx_strand_id
1 'polypeptide(L)'
;MSAETEKQAVDEAVVKFDDEQQEEQKPSIDNEIQAVLKSADSLIAVLEKLSPEVNSDKVINPEAFLKIIKPLCVNVENTLPVMMEFEDNLQYLKEENAYVLRQKIAHIEDDLLPPLLDYIREHEKAKKE
;
A
#
# COMPACT_ATOMS: atom_id res chain seq x y z
N MET A 1 -27.84 26.06 75.76
CA MET A 1 -28.20 26.99 74.68
C MET A 1 -27.43 26.59 73.44
N SER A 2 -28.14 26.61 72.32
CA SER A 2 -27.85 25.99 71.03
C SER A 2 -26.77 26.70 70.22
N ALA A 3 -26.07 25.91 69.39
CA ALA A 3 -25.58 26.24 68.05
C ALA A 3 -24.97 24.93 67.50
N GLU A 4 -25.82 24.01 67.04
CA GLU A 4 -26.17 23.80 65.63
C GLU A 4 -25.01 23.22 64.80
N THR A 5 -25.15 21.90 64.65
CA THR A 5 -24.38 20.97 63.86
C THR A 5 -24.93 20.98 62.44
N GLU A 6 -24.16 21.39 61.45
CA GLU A 6 -24.42 21.03 60.04
C GLU A 6 -23.08 20.67 59.37
N LYS A 7 -22.72 19.38 59.48
CA LYS A 7 -21.76 18.76 58.57
C LYS A 7 -22.57 18.28 57.37
N GLN A 8 -22.55 19.09 56.31
CA GLN A 8 -23.04 18.71 55.00
C GLN A 8 -22.29 17.47 54.50
N ALA A 9 -23.09 16.49 54.07
CA ALA A 9 -22.67 15.31 53.35
C ALA A 9 -21.94 15.70 52.05
N VAL A 10 -20.77 15.13 51.83
CA VAL A 10 -20.23 14.94 50.50
C VAL A 10 -19.86 13.47 50.41
N ASP A 11 -20.68 12.75 49.66
CA ASP A 11 -20.48 11.37 49.22
C ASP A 11 -19.06 11.22 48.67
N GLU A 12 -18.25 10.41 49.32
CA GLU A 12 -16.99 9.90 48.74
C GLU A 12 -17.36 8.90 47.64
N ALA A 13 -17.76 9.42 46.48
CA ALA A 13 -17.67 8.68 45.23
C ALA A 13 -16.17 8.52 44.94
N VAL A 14 -15.60 7.43 45.44
CA VAL A 14 -14.30 6.92 44.98
C VAL A 14 -14.46 6.59 43.51
N VAL A 15 -14.16 7.57 42.65
CA VAL A 15 -13.96 7.36 41.22
C VAL A 15 -12.69 6.53 41.11
N LYS A 16 -12.87 5.21 41.03
CA LYS A 16 -11.84 4.33 40.49
C LYS A 16 -11.69 4.74 39.03
N PHE A 17 -10.65 5.52 38.77
CA PHE A 17 -10.12 5.64 37.42
C PHE A 17 -9.58 4.26 37.07
N ASP A 18 -10.39 3.45 36.40
CA ASP A 18 -9.87 2.40 35.54
C ASP A 18 -9.00 3.12 34.50
N ASP A 19 -7.71 3.22 34.79
CA ASP A 19 -6.66 3.46 33.80
C ASP A 19 -6.52 2.22 32.90
N GLU A 20 -7.63 1.68 32.41
CA GLU A 20 -7.65 1.03 31.11
C GLU A 20 -7.75 2.14 30.06
N GLN A 21 -6.71 2.98 30.02
CA GLN A 21 -6.26 3.47 28.73
C GLN A 21 -5.91 2.21 27.95
N GLN A 22 -6.85 1.73 27.14
CA GLN A 22 -6.51 1.00 25.94
C GLN A 22 -5.53 1.91 25.20
N GLU A 23 -4.24 1.65 25.40
CA GLU A 23 -3.23 2.03 24.43
C GLU A 23 -3.75 1.44 23.12
N GLU A 24 -4.38 2.27 22.28
CA GLU A 24 -4.40 2.03 20.86
C GLU A 24 -2.93 1.87 20.50
N GLN A 25 -2.47 0.61 20.45
CA GLN A 25 -1.10 0.28 20.07
C GLN A 25 -0.93 0.91 18.70
N LYS A 26 -0.21 2.04 18.64
CA LYS A 26 0.20 2.63 17.38
C LYS A 26 0.83 1.48 16.58
N PRO A 27 0.38 1.24 15.33
CA PRO A 27 1.00 0.20 14.53
C PRO A 27 2.51 0.47 14.54
N SER A 28 3.30 -0.55 14.90
CA SER A 28 4.76 -0.44 14.81
C SER A 28 5.12 -0.07 13.37
N ILE A 29 6.16 0.72 13.18
CA ILE A 29 6.73 1.02 11.85
C ILE A 29 6.96 -0.29 11.07
N ASP A 30 7.32 -1.37 11.76
CA ASP A 30 7.46 -2.71 11.16
C ASP A 30 6.18 -3.21 10.48
N ASN A 31 5.01 -2.94 11.06
CA ASN A 31 3.73 -3.35 10.50
C ASN A 31 3.44 -2.60 9.20
N GLU A 32 3.80 -1.31 9.14
CA GLU A 32 3.64 -0.48 7.94
C GLU A 32 4.60 -0.94 6.83
N ILE A 33 5.87 -1.22 7.17
CA ILE A 33 6.86 -1.78 6.24
C ILE A 33 6.34 -3.09 5.63
N GLN A 34 5.86 -4.01 6.47
CA GLN A 34 5.32 -5.27 6.01
C GLN A 34 4.06 -5.10 5.15
N ALA A 35 3.21 -4.12 5.45
CA ALA A 35 2.03 -3.81 4.63
C ALA A 35 2.43 -3.31 3.23
N VAL A 36 3.45 -2.45 3.13
CA VAL A 36 3.98 -1.96 1.85
C VAL A 36 4.57 -3.10 1.04
N LEU A 37 5.40 -3.95 1.66
CA LEU A 37 6.00 -5.10 0.98
C LEU A 37 4.94 -6.08 0.44
N LYS A 38 3.92 -6.41 1.24
CA LYS A 38 2.81 -7.27 0.81
C LYS A 38 1.98 -6.65 -0.32
N SER A 39 1.81 -5.33 -0.30
CA SER A 39 1.11 -4.61 -1.36
C SER A 39 1.92 -4.64 -2.65
N ALA A 40 3.24 -4.46 -2.57
CA ALA A 40 4.14 -4.62 -3.72
C ALA A 40 4.10 -6.05 -4.28
N ASP A 41 4.12 -7.07 -3.43
CA ASP A 41 3.96 -8.47 -3.85
C ASP A 41 2.62 -8.73 -4.56
N SER A 42 1.54 -8.16 -4.04
CA SER A 42 0.22 -8.29 -4.65
C SER A 42 0.17 -7.61 -6.01
N LEU A 43 0.83 -6.44 -6.15
CA LEU A 43 0.93 -5.73 -7.42
C LEU A 43 1.74 -6.53 -8.44
N ILE A 44 2.90 -7.06 -8.05
CA ILE A 44 3.73 -7.94 -8.89
C ILE A 44 2.90 -9.12 -9.40
N ALA A 45 2.23 -9.84 -8.50
CA ALA A 45 1.42 -11.00 -8.88
C ALA A 45 0.28 -10.66 -9.86
N VAL A 46 -0.29 -9.44 -9.77
CA VAL A 46 -1.29 -8.96 -10.72
C VAL A 46 -0.64 -8.64 -12.07
N LEU A 47 0.50 -7.95 -12.08
CA LEU A 47 1.21 -7.58 -13.30
C LEU A 47 1.74 -8.81 -14.05
N GLU A 48 2.34 -9.78 -13.35
CA GLU A 48 2.76 -11.07 -13.92
C GLU A 48 1.58 -11.81 -14.57
N LYS A 49 0.43 -11.86 -13.87
CA LYS A 49 -0.78 -12.48 -14.40
C LYS A 49 -1.37 -11.73 -15.57
N LEU A 50 -1.08 -10.44 -15.74
CA LEU A 50 -1.56 -9.63 -16.85
C LEU A 50 -0.49 -9.46 -17.93
N SER A 51 0.73 -9.96 -17.74
CA SER A 51 1.81 -9.79 -18.71
C SER A 51 1.37 -10.35 -20.08
N PRO A 52 1.47 -9.56 -21.16
CA PRO A 52 1.13 -10.01 -22.51
C PRO A 52 1.95 -11.23 -22.94
N GLU A 53 3.16 -11.40 -22.41
CA GLU A 53 3.98 -12.59 -22.66
C GLU A 53 3.32 -13.87 -22.12
N VAL A 54 2.57 -13.78 -21.02
CA VAL A 54 1.89 -14.91 -20.37
C VAL A 54 0.46 -15.11 -20.89
N ASN A 55 -0.16 -14.04 -21.41
CA ASN A 55 -1.58 -14.01 -21.71
C ASN A 55 -1.96 -13.68 -23.15
N SER A 56 -1.04 -13.31 -24.03
CA SER A 56 -1.35 -12.95 -25.43
C SER A 56 -2.26 -13.97 -26.13
N ASP A 57 -2.00 -15.26 -25.95
CA ASP A 57 -2.81 -16.37 -26.51
C ASP A 57 -4.20 -16.53 -25.86
N LYS A 58 -4.43 -15.92 -24.70
CA LYS A 58 -5.68 -16.01 -23.91
C LYS A 58 -6.56 -14.76 -24.02
N VAL A 59 -6.07 -13.67 -24.63
CA VAL A 59 -6.84 -12.43 -24.77
C VAL A 59 -7.86 -12.58 -25.90
N ILE A 60 -9.05 -13.07 -25.56
CA ILE A 60 -10.18 -13.22 -26.49
C ILE A 60 -10.68 -11.85 -27.00
N ASN A 61 -10.56 -10.80 -26.19
CA ASN A 61 -10.96 -9.43 -26.57
C ASN A 61 -9.85 -8.41 -26.21
N PRO A 62 -8.98 -8.07 -27.18
CA PRO A 62 -7.91 -7.10 -26.97
C PRO A 62 -8.38 -5.73 -26.52
N GLU A 63 -9.56 -5.26 -26.96
CA GLU A 63 -10.07 -3.95 -26.56
C GLU A 63 -10.48 -3.89 -25.09
N ALA A 64 -11.16 -4.94 -24.61
CA ALA A 64 -11.54 -5.04 -23.21
C ALA A 64 -10.30 -5.14 -22.31
N PHE A 65 -9.28 -5.88 -22.77
CA PHE A 65 -8.02 -5.99 -22.07
C PHE A 65 -7.28 -4.65 -22.00
N LEU A 66 -7.18 -3.91 -23.11
CA LEU A 66 -6.60 -2.57 -23.15
C LEU A 66 -7.28 -1.57 -22.19
N LYS A 67 -8.60 -1.66 -22.03
CA LYS A 67 -9.35 -0.83 -21.07
C LYS A 67 -8.98 -1.09 -19.61
N ILE A 68 -8.44 -2.27 -19.30
CA ILE A 68 -8.01 -2.66 -17.95
C ILE A 68 -6.54 -2.32 -17.75
N ILE A 69 -5.67 -2.72 -18.67
CA ILE A 69 -4.22 -2.57 -18.48
C ILE A 69 -3.73 -1.12 -18.58
N LYS A 70 -4.37 -0.27 -19.39
CA LYS A 70 -3.99 1.15 -19.50
C LYS A 70 -4.09 1.91 -18.19
N PRO A 71 -5.26 1.99 -17.52
CA PRO A 71 -5.35 2.68 -16.24
C PRO A 71 -4.49 2.02 -15.17
N LEU A 72 -4.30 0.70 -15.24
CA LEU A 72 -3.38 0.01 -14.34
C LEU A 72 -1.94 0.50 -14.51
N CYS A 73 -1.41 0.51 -15.74
CA CYS A 73 -0.04 0.97 -16.00
C CYS A 73 0.17 2.41 -15.54
N VAL A 74 -0.77 3.31 -15.83
CA VAL A 74 -0.72 4.70 -15.36
C VAL A 74 -0.67 4.78 -13.83
N ASN A 75 -1.48 3.98 -13.13
CA ASN A 75 -1.47 3.95 -11.66
C ASN A 75 -0.14 3.41 -11.12
N VAL A 76 0.44 2.39 -11.74
CA VAL A 76 1.75 1.85 -11.35
C VAL A 76 2.85 2.88 -11.58
N GLU A 77 2.91 3.52 -12.76
CA GLU A 77 3.88 4.58 -13.07
C GLU A 77 3.81 5.74 -12.06
N ASN A 78 2.62 6.10 -11.59
CA ASN A 78 2.44 7.14 -10.56
C ASN A 78 2.79 6.67 -9.14
N THR A 79 2.72 5.36 -8.87
CA THR A 79 3.00 4.78 -7.55
C THR A 79 4.48 4.47 -7.36
N LEU A 80 5.21 4.16 -8.45
CA LEU A 80 6.63 3.83 -8.41
C LEU A 80 7.49 4.91 -7.71
N PRO A 81 7.36 6.21 -8.00
CA PRO A 81 8.11 7.25 -7.28
C PRO A 81 7.87 7.22 -5.77
N VAL A 82 6.63 6.97 -5.34
CA VAL A 82 6.27 6.88 -3.92
C VAL A 82 6.92 5.65 -3.28
N MET A 83 6.99 4.53 -3.99
CA MET A 83 7.70 3.34 -3.51
C MET A 83 9.20 3.56 -3.41
N MET A 84 9.81 4.29 -4.36
CA MET A 84 11.23 4.67 -4.32
C MET A 84 11.51 5.60 -3.13
N GLU A 85 10.67 6.60 -2.89
CA GLU A 85 10.80 7.46 -1.71
C GLU A 85 10.69 6.66 -0.40
N PHE A 86 9.81 5.66 -0.35
CA PHE A 86 9.73 4.77 0.81
C PHE A 86 11.00 3.93 0.96
N GLU A 87 11.56 3.41 -0.13
CA GLU A 87 12.83 2.68 -0.12
C GLU A 87 14.00 3.55 0.37
N ASP A 88 14.12 4.79 -0.12
CA ASP A 88 15.13 5.75 0.32
C ASP A 88 15.03 5.99 1.84
N ASN A 89 13.80 6.12 2.36
CA ASN A 89 13.57 6.28 3.80
C ASN A 89 14.00 5.04 4.59
N LEU A 90 13.69 3.84 4.10
CA LEU A 90 14.14 2.60 4.74
C LEU A 90 15.66 2.46 4.71
N GLN A 91 16.29 2.86 3.60
CA GLN A 91 17.74 2.83 3.44
C GLN A 91 18.41 3.80 4.42
N TYR A 92 17.85 5.01 4.59
CA TYR A 92 18.31 5.98 5.57
C TYR A 92 18.23 5.43 7.01
N LEU A 93 17.15 4.72 7.33
CA LEU A 93 16.96 4.04 8.62
C LEU A 93 17.82 2.77 8.77
N LYS A 94 18.52 2.33 7.72
CA LYS A 94 19.30 1.08 7.64
C LYS A 94 18.47 -0.17 7.88
N GLU A 95 17.20 -0.12 7.47
CA GLU A 95 16.29 -1.26 7.51
C GLU A 95 16.67 -2.27 6.42
N GLU A 96 16.75 -3.56 6.78
CA GLU A 96 17.10 -4.64 5.84
C GLU A 96 16.07 -4.75 4.69
N ASN A 97 14.83 -4.37 4.98
CA ASN A 97 13.71 -4.38 4.04
C ASN A 97 13.87 -3.37 2.89
N ALA A 98 14.77 -2.38 2.99
CA ALA A 98 15.06 -1.44 1.90
C ALA A 98 15.53 -2.19 0.65
N TYR A 99 16.46 -3.14 0.82
CA TYR A 99 16.97 -3.95 -0.29
C TYR A 99 15.88 -4.80 -0.93
N VAL A 100 15.00 -5.38 -0.12
CA VAL A 100 13.87 -6.19 -0.58
C VAL A 100 12.90 -5.34 -1.39
N LEU A 101 12.55 -4.15 -0.90
CA LEU A 101 11.66 -3.24 -1.62
C LEU A 101 12.28 -2.77 -2.93
N ARG A 102 13.57 -2.45 -2.94
CA ARG A 102 14.30 -2.07 -4.15
C ARG A 102 14.25 -3.13 -5.23
N GLN A 103 14.44 -4.40 -4.86
CA GLN A 103 14.32 -5.52 -5.81
C GLN A 103 12.91 -5.62 -6.40
N LYS A 104 11.87 -5.41 -5.59
CA LYS A 104 10.48 -5.40 -6.06
C LYS A 104 10.21 -4.24 -7.02
N ILE A 105 10.70 -3.05 -6.71
CA ILE A 105 10.59 -1.86 -7.57
C ILE A 105 11.25 -2.14 -8.92
N ALA A 106 12.50 -2.62 -8.92
CA ALA A 106 13.23 -2.94 -10.14
C ALA A 106 12.48 -4.00 -10.98
N HIS A 107 11.95 -5.04 -10.35
CA HIS A 107 11.16 -6.04 -11.08
C HIS A 107 9.90 -5.45 -11.74
N ILE A 108 9.20 -4.54 -11.06
CA ILE A 108 8.04 -3.86 -11.64
C ILE A 108 8.46 -2.95 -12.80
N GLU A 109 9.52 -2.15 -12.62
CA GLU A 109 9.96 -1.12 -13.56
C GLU A 109 10.64 -1.69 -14.80
N ASP A 110 11.54 -2.65 -14.62
CA ASP A 110 12.40 -3.16 -15.68
C ASP A 110 11.81 -4.39 -16.38
N ASP A 111 11.10 -5.26 -15.66
CA ASP A 111 10.64 -6.54 -16.20
C ASP A 111 9.15 -6.55 -16.55
N LEU A 112 8.28 -5.98 -15.69
CA LEU A 112 6.83 -6.17 -15.82
C LEU A 112 6.12 -5.04 -16.59
N LEU A 113 6.51 -3.78 -16.35
CA LEU A 113 5.88 -2.63 -17.01
C LEU A 113 6.19 -2.54 -18.52
N PRO A 114 7.44 -2.72 -18.99
CA PRO A 114 7.76 -2.47 -20.39
C PRO A 114 6.95 -3.33 -21.37
N PRO A 115 6.79 -4.66 -21.17
CA PRO A 115 5.99 -5.49 -22.06
C PRO A 115 4.51 -5.05 -22.14
N LEU A 116 3.93 -4.61 -21.01
CA LEU A 116 2.56 -4.10 -20.95
C LEU A 116 2.40 -2.80 -21.74
N LEU A 117 3.35 -1.86 -21.58
CA LEU A 117 3.35 -0.59 -22.29
C LEU A 117 3.55 -0.77 -23.80
N ASP A 118 4.42 -1.70 -24.21
CA ASP A 118 4.66 -1.98 -25.61
C ASP A 118 3.43 -2.61 -26.28
N TYR A 119 2.77 -3.57 -25.61
CA TYR A 119 1.49 -4.11 -26.08
C TYR A 119 0.42 -3.02 -26.24
N ILE A 120 0.33 -2.07 -25.30
CA ILE A 120 -0.58 -0.93 -25.42
C ILE A 120 -0.26 -0.10 -26.67
N ARG A 121 1.02 0.23 -26.89
CA ARG A 121 1.48 1.05 -28.02
C ARG A 121 1.21 0.37 -29.36
N GLU A 122 1.49 -0.93 -29.48
CA GLU A 122 1.25 -1.71 -30.70
C GLU A 122 -0.23 -1.69 -31.09
N HIS A 123 -1.12 -1.96 -30.14
CA HIS A 123 -2.55 -1.94 -30.39
C HIS A 123 -3.14 -0.54 -30.65
N GLU A 124 -2.53 0.52 -30.11
CA GLU A 124 -2.93 1.88 -30.46
C GLU A 124 -2.48 2.31 -31.85
N LYS A 125 -1.29 1.88 -32.29
CA LYS A 125 -0.80 2.12 -33.66
C LYS A 125 -1.67 1.39 -34.69
N ALA A 126 -1.99 0.12 -34.44
CA ALA A 126 -2.85 -0.69 -35.31
C ALA A 126 -4.28 -0.13 -35.47
N LYS A 127 -4.75 0.72 -34.56
CA LYS A 127 -6.06 1.40 -34.65
C LYS A 127 -6.03 2.72 -35.42
N LYS A 128 -4.84 3.25 -35.71
CA LYS A 128 -4.65 4.52 -36.44
C LYS A 128 -4.33 4.32 -37.93
N GLU A 129 -4.07 3.09 -38.34
CA GLU A 129 -3.97 2.64 -39.75
C GLU A 129 -5.31 2.12 -40.25
#